data_AF-A0A023BP68-F1
#
_entry.id   AF-A0A023BP68-F1
#
_cell.length_a   1.000
_cell.length_b   1.000
_cell.length_c   1.000
_cell.angle_alpha   90.00
_cell.angle_beta   90.00
_cell.angle_gamma   90.00
#
_symmetry.space_group_name_H-M   'P 1'
#
loop_
_entity.id
_entity.type
_entity.pdbx_description
1 polymer ?
#
loop_
_entity_poly.entity_id
_entity_poly.type
_entity_poly.pdbx_seq_one_letter_code
_entity_poly.pdbx_strand_id
1 'polypeptide(L)'
;MLLRKIISILFLGLTIFSFAQCKTAENKIEQDKPLHQSITSTKNDMTISKLNKSKSMELHVKKVIKQGDPATHFEYTVYNTTTKTIIKQGYYRGTNVDWNDNTSIKLVPYIGIEQKPTSENPDDLLLSDTQTQITIIKLKN
;
A
#
# COMPACT_ATOMS: atom_id res chain seq x y z
N MET A 1 -17.16 26.34 -59.19
CA MET A 1 -15.73 26.35 -58.82
C MET A 1 -15.44 26.93 -57.42
N LEU A 2 -16.16 27.96 -56.96
CA LEU A 2 -15.97 28.57 -55.63
C LEU A 2 -16.21 27.61 -54.45
N LEU A 3 -17.25 26.76 -54.52
CA LEU A 3 -17.60 25.84 -53.42
C LEU A 3 -16.50 24.80 -53.12
N ARG A 4 -15.83 24.28 -54.16
CA ARG A 4 -14.69 23.35 -53.99
C ARG A 4 -13.49 24.02 -53.33
N LYS A 5 -13.22 25.30 -53.65
CA LYS A 5 -12.14 26.07 -53.01
C LYS A 5 -12.41 26.33 -51.53
N ILE A 6 -13.67 26.62 -51.16
CA ILE A 6 -14.08 26.84 -49.76
C ILE A 6 -13.91 25.55 -48.95
N ILE A 7 -14.33 24.40 -49.50
CA ILE A 7 -14.20 23.10 -48.83
C ILE A 7 -12.72 22.74 -48.63
N SER A 8 -11.86 22.99 -49.62
CA SER A 8 -10.41 22.75 -49.49
C SER A 8 -9.75 23.65 -48.45
N ILE A 9 -10.16 24.92 -48.33
CA ILE A 9 -9.65 25.84 -47.30
C ILE A 9 -10.09 25.40 -45.90
N LEU A 10 -11.32 24.93 -45.76
CA LEU A 10 -11.87 24.48 -44.48
C LEU A 10 -11.21 23.18 -44.00
N PHE A 11 -10.91 22.25 -44.91
CA PHE A 11 -10.12 21.05 -44.61
C PHE A 11 -8.67 21.36 -44.22
N LEU A 12 -8.05 22.37 -44.84
CA LEU A 12 -6.68 22.78 -44.52
C LEU A 12 -6.60 23.50 -43.16
N GLY A 13 -7.63 24.24 -42.75
CA GLY A 13 -7.69 24.86 -41.43
C GLY A 13 -7.84 23.85 -40.29
N LEU A 14 -8.63 22.79 -40.47
CA LEU A 14 -8.91 21.78 -39.44
C LEU A 14 -7.71 20.89 -39.08
N THR A 15 -6.79 20.66 -40.02
CA THR A 15 -5.59 19.85 -39.75
C THR A 15 -4.56 20.60 -38.91
N ILE A 16 -4.46 21.94 -39.04
CA ILE A 16 -3.47 22.75 -38.31
C ILE A 16 -3.82 22.84 -36.81
N PHE A 17 -5.09 22.86 -36.44
CA PHE A 17 -5.52 22.90 -35.03
C PHE A 17 -5.37 21.56 -34.29
N SER A 18 -5.26 20.44 -35.02
CA SER A 18 -5.23 19.10 -34.40
C SER A 18 -3.85 18.67 -33.89
N PHE A 19 -2.77 19.35 -34.29
CA PHE A 19 -1.39 19.01 -33.87
C PHE A 19 -0.75 20.00 -32.88
N ALA A 20 -1.45 21.09 -32.51
CA ALA A 20 -0.90 22.14 -31.65
C ALA A 20 -1.02 21.87 -30.13
N GLN A 21 -1.48 20.68 -29.70
CA GLN A 21 -1.67 20.34 -28.27
C GLN A 21 -0.86 19.13 -27.78
N CYS A 22 0.29 18.81 -28.39
CA CYS A 22 1.27 17.91 -27.77
C CYS A 22 2.34 18.72 -27.03
N LYS A 23 2.02 19.22 -25.82
CA LYS A 23 3.03 19.75 -24.89
C LYS A 23 3.64 18.57 -24.13
N THR A 24 4.62 17.90 -24.74
CA THR A 24 5.47 16.93 -24.03
C THR A 24 6.43 17.71 -23.14
N ALA A 25 6.32 17.54 -21.82
CA ALA A 25 7.31 18.03 -20.87
C ALA A 25 8.58 17.16 -20.97
N GLU A 26 9.60 17.69 -21.62
CA GLU A 26 10.92 17.06 -21.74
C GLU A 26 11.73 17.34 -20.46
N ASN A 27 11.77 16.39 -19.53
CA ASN A 27 12.74 16.41 -18.44
C ASN A 27 14.09 15.91 -18.99
N LYS A 28 15.01 16.84 -19.21
CA LYS A 28 16.41 16.56 -19.51
C LYS A 28 17.09 15.95 -18.28
N ILE A 29 17.61 14.73 -18.39
CA ILE A 29 18.76 14.27 -17.60
C ILE A 29 19.69 13.49 -18.55
N GLU A 30 20.93 13.98 -18.67
CA GLU A 30 22.03 13.41 -19.45
C GLU A 30 22.53 12.05 -18.92
N GLN A 31 23.05 11.26 -19.87
CA GLN A 31 23.96 10.08 -19.82
C GLN A 31 24.92 9.98 -18.60
N ASP A 32 25.47 8.83 -18.17
CA ASP A 32 25.93 7.64 -18.91
C ASP A 32 26.19 6.41 -17.97
N LYS A 33 25.88 5.21 -18.49
CA LYS A 33 26.59 3.90 -18.34
C LYS A 33 26.45 2.97 -17.09
N PRO A 34 26.69 1.64 -17.26
CA PRO A 34 25.65 0.62 -17.02
C PRO A 34 26.10 -0.51 -16.07
N LEU A 35 25.19 -1.12 -15.30
CA LEU A 35 25.43 -2.46 -14.78
C LEU A 35 24.14 -3.18 -14.38
N HIS A 36 23.86 -4.24 -15.12
CA HIS A 36 23.21 -5.48 -14.71
C HIS A 36 21.81 -5.45 -14.05
N GLN A 37 20.91 -6.15 -14.76
CA GLN A 37 19.74 -6.86 -14.24
C GLN A 37 18.64 -6.00 -13.62
N SER A 38 17.79 -5.45 -14.48
CA SER A 38 16.38 -5.32 -14.11
C SER A 38 15.78 -6.74 -14.13
N ILE A 39 15.91 -7.45 -13.02
CA ILE A 39 14.95 -8.49 -12.67
C ILE A 39 13.62 -7.75 -12.63
N THR A 40 12.77 -8.00 -13.62
CA THR A 40 11.38 -7.57 -13.64
C THR A 40 10.75 -8.00 -12.32
N SER A 41 10.71 -7.09 -11.34
CA SER A 41 10.04 -7.30 -10.07
C SER A 41 8.56 -7.19 -10.35
N THR A 42 7.98 -8.28 -10.85
CA THR A 42 6.55 -8.54 -10.78
C THR A 42 6.21 -8.84 -9.32
N LYS A 43 6.41 -7.86 -8.43
CA LYS A 43 5.92 -7.93 -7.05
C LYS A 43 4.56 -7.28 -7.04
N ASN A 44 3.56 -8.12 -6.80
CA ASN A 44 2.24 -7.74 -6.34
C ASN A 44 2.38 -6.96 -5.01
N ASP A 45 2.77 -5.69 -5.09
CA ASP A 45 2.73 -4.74 -3.98
C ASP A 45 1.25 -4.36 -3.76
N MET A 46 0.45 -5.33 -3.33
CA MET A 46 -0.96 -5.14 -3.04
C MET A 46 -1.06 -4.36 -1.72
N THR A 47 -1.06 -3.03 -1.82
CA THR A 47 -1.42 -2.16 -0.71
C THR A 47 -2.91 -2.28 -0.48
N ILE A 48 -3.30 -2.75 0.70
CA ILE A 48 -4.68 -2.81 1.14
C ILE A 48 -5.02 -1.47 1.78
N SER A 49 -6.05 -0.79 1.27
CA SER A 49 -6.62 0.39 1.92
C SER A 49 -7.92 0.05 2.64
N LYS A 50 -8.08 0.53 3.88
CA LYS A 50 -9.29 0.35 4.69
C LYS A 50 -9.62 1.61 5.48
N LEU A 51 -10.84 2.11 5.31
CA LEU A 51 -11.38 3.21 6.12
C LEU A 51 -11.74 2.72 7.53
N ASN A 52 -11.58 3.60 8.54
CA ASN A 52 -12.18 3.38 9.85
C ASN A 52 -13.72 3.49 9.78
N LYS A 53 -14.43 3.09 10.84
CA LYS A 53 -15.91 3.05 10.85
C LYS A 53 -16.53 4.45 10.66
N SER A 54 -15.89 5.51 11.14
CA SER A 54 -16.31 6.91 10.91
C SER A 54 -15.88 7.51 9.57
N LYS A 55 -15.09 6.79 8.75
CA LYS A 55 -14.50 7.26 7.48
C LYS A 55 -13.63 8.53 7.61
N SER A 56 -13.18 8.87 8.81
CA SER A 56 -12.31 10.01 9.08
C SER A 56 -10.83 9.70 8.86
N MET A 57 -10.48 8.42 8.88
CA MET A 57 -9.11 7.95 8.70
C MET A 57 -9.06 6.75 7.76
N GLU A 58 -7.96 6.65 7.03
CA GLU A 58 -7.69 5.58 6.08
C GLU A 58 -6.38 4.89 6.44
N LEU A 59 -6.42 3.58 6.62
CA LEU A 59 -5.27 2.74 6.92
C LEU A 59 -4.83 2.08 5.61
N HIS A 60 -3.59 2.36 5.20
CA HIS A 60 -2.90 1.66 4.12
C HIS A 60 -1.96 0.65 4.74
N VAL A 61 -2.03 -0.61 4.30
CA VAL A 61 -1.15 -1.69 4.74
C VAL A 61 -0.52 -2.34 3.53
N LYS A 62 0.81 -2.36 3.49
CA LYS A 62 1.61 -3.05 2.49
C LYS A 62 2.27 -4.26 3.13
N LYS A 63 2.04 -5.44 2.55
CA LYS A 63 2.73 -6.67 2.95
C LYS A 63 4.15 -6.68 2.35
N VAL A 64 5.15 -6.83 3.21
CA VAL A 64 6.55 -6.95 2.83
C VAL A 64 6.99 -8.40 3.04
N ILE A 65 7.41 -9.05 1.96
CA ILE A 65 7.93 -10.43 2.00
C ILE A 65 9.43 -10.36 2.29
N LYS A 66 9.86 -10.93 3.41
CA LYS A 66 11.26 -11.05 3.80
C LYS A 66 11.68 -12.52 3.72
N GLN A 67 12.66 -12.84 2.87
CA GLN A 67 13.15 -14.21 2.75
C GLN A 67 13.79 -14.68 4.07
N GLY A 68 13.51 -15.92 4.47
CA GLY A 68 14.06 -16.52 5.68
C GLY A 68 13.37 -16.15 6.99
N ASP A 69 12.34 -15.30 6.96
CA ASP A 69 11.51 -15.02 8.14
C ASP A 69 10.10 -15.61 7.94
N PRO A 70 9.64 -16.52 8.83
CA PRO A 70 8.31 -17.11 8.71
C PRO A 70 7.18 -16.10 9.03
N ALA A 71 7.48 -15.00 9.71
CA ALA A 71 6.48 -13.97 9.99
C ALA A 71 6.27 -13.05 8.80
N THR A 72 5.03 -12.57 8.65
CA THR A 72 4.74 -11.51 7.69
C THR A 72 5.19 -10.16 8.23
N HIS A 73 5.73 -9.33 7.35
CA HIS A 73 6.03 -7.95 7.67
C HIS A 73 5.04 -7.01 7.00
N PHE A 74 4.72 -5.92 7.68
CA PHE A 74 3.73 -4.94 7.26
C PHE A 74 4.32 -3.55 7.42
N GLU A 75 4.29 -2.78 6.35
CA GLU A 75 4.38 -1.32 6.41
C GLU A 75 2.95 -0.79 6.49
N TYR A 76 2.69 0.11 7.42
CA TYR A 76 1.38 0.72 7.56
C TYR A 76 1.47 2.24 7.67
N THR A 77 0.48 2.91 7.08
CA THR A 77 0.30 4.36 7.17
C THR A 77 -1.17 4.67 7.39
N VAL A 78 -1.45 5.54 8.36
CA VAL A 78 -2.77 6.07 8.64
C VAL A 78 -2.82 7.52 8.17
N TYR A 79 -3.79 7.82 7.31
CA TYR A 79 -4.04 9.16 6.81
C TYR A 79 -5.34 9.72 7.40
N ASN A 80 -5.36 11.04 7.60
CA ASN A 80 -6.62 11.76 7.73
C ASN A 80 -7.29 11.84 6.34
N THR A 81 -8.55 11.46 6.22
CA THR A 81 -9.22 11.39 4.91
C THR A 81 -9.51 12.75 4.30
N THR A 82 -9.68 13.79 5.13
CA THR A 82 -9.98 15.17 4.74
C THR A 82 -8.71 15.94 4.37
N THR A 83 -7.72 15.98 5.27
CA THR A 83 -6.49 16.77 5.08
C THR A 83 -5.42 16.03 4.28
N LYS A 84 -5.59 14.71 4.08
CA LYS A 84 -4.60 13.81 3.48
C LYS A 84 -3.25 13.79 4.22
N THR A 85 -3.20 14.27 5.46
CA THR A 85 -1.99 14.26 6.28
C THR A 85 -1.78 12.89 6.91
N ILE A 86 -0.51 12.49 7.04
CA ILE A 86 -0.14 11.28 7.76
C ILE A 86 -0.34 11.52 9.27
N ILE A 87 -1.15 10.66 9.90
CA ILE A 87 -1.37 10.66 11.35
C ILE A 87 -0.35 9.74 12.03
N LYS A 88 -0.11 8.57 11.44
CA LYS A 88 0.81 7.57 11.98
C LYS A 88 1.37 6.73 10.84
N GLN A 89 2.64 6.37 10.95
CA GLN A 89 3.25 5.38 10.07
C GLN A 89 4.15 4.46 10.90
N GLY A 90 4.39 3.26 10.39
CA GLY A 90 5.28 2.32 11.05
C GLY A 90 5.49 1.03 10.28
N TYR A 91 6.36 0.21 10.85
CA TYR A 91 6.66 -1.14 10.39
C TYR A 91 6.30 -2.13 11.50
N TYR A 92 5.71 -3.25 11.14
CA TYR A 92 5.30 -4.29 12.08
C TYR A 92 5.55 -5.68 11.53
N ARG A 93 6.12 -6.55 12.37
CA ARG A 93 6.29 -7.98 12.10
C ARG A 93 5.20 -8.75 12.85
N GLY A 94 4.31 -9.42 12.15
CA GLY A 94 3.23 -10.15 12.78
C GLY A 94 2.32 -10.90 11.81
N THR A 95 1.08 -11.10 12.21
CA THR A 95 0.04 -11.79 11.42
C THR A 95 -0.87 -10.80 10.71
N ASN A 96 -1.21 -9.68 11.35
CA ASN A 96 -2.16 -8.72 10.79
C ASN A 96 -1.98 -7.30 11.37
N VAL A 97 -2.37 -6.30 10.58
CA VAL A 97 -2.53 -4.90 10.96
C VAL A 97 -3.91 -4.45 10.50
N ASP A 98 -4.77 -4.05 11.43
CA ASP A 98 -6.14 -3.65 11.11
C ASP A 98 -6.65 -2.58 12.09
N TRP A 99 -7.79 -1.99 11.80
CA TRP A 99 -8.53 -1.15 12.75
C TRP A 99 -8.97 -1.95 13.97
N ASN A 100 -8.78 -1.38 15.14
CA ASN A 100 -9.38 -1.84 16.39
C ASN A 100 -10.68 -1.09 16.68
N ASP A 101 -10.64 0.23 16.59
CA ASP A 101 -11.78 1.14 16.71
C ASP A 101 -11.58 2.36 15.79
N ASN A 102 -12.38 3.41 15.94
CA ASN A 102 -12.26 4.62 15.10
C ASN A 102 -10.95 5.40 15.30
N THR A 103 -10.26 5.18 16.41
CA THR A 103 -9.13 5.98 16.91
C THR A 103 -7.90 5.12 17.19
N SER A 104 -7.91 3.86 16.78
CA SER A 104 -6.81 2.95 17.07
C SER A 104 -6.71 1.80 16.10
N ILE A 105 -5.48 1.35 15.90
CA ILE A 105 -5.15 0.17 15.12
C ILE A 105 -4.70 -0.94 16.06
N LYS A 106 -5.03 -2.18 15.70
CA LYS A 106 -4.54 -3.40 16.33
C LYS A 106 -3.43 -4.02 15.49
N LEU A 107 -2.39 -4.46 16.18
CA LEU A 107 -1.27 -5.21 15.61
C LEU A 107 -1.33 -6.61 16.21
N VAL A 108 -1.56 -7.61 15.36
CA VAL A 108 -1.70 -9.01 15.80
C VAL A 108 -0.34 -9.68 15.64
N PRO A 109 0.28 -10.17 16.73
CA PRO A 109 1.60 -10.78 16.65
C PRO A 109 1.59 -12.06 15.82
N TYR A 110 2.75 -12.42 15.29
CA TYR A 110 2.97 -13.73 14.71
C TYR A 110 3.32 -14.69 15.84
N ILE A 111 2.53 -15.75 15.97
CA ILE A 111 2.81 -16.85 16.89
C ILE A 111 3.64 -17.87 16.10
N GLY A 112 4.84 -18.16 16.61
CA GLY A 112 5.75 -19.13 16.03
C GLY A 112 5.35 -20.56 16.36
N ILE A 113 6.35 -21.39 16.64
CA ILE A 113 6.14 -22.80 17.00
C ILE A 113 5.49 -22.85 18.39
N GLU A 114 4.26 -23.34 18.45
CA GLU A 114 3.63 -23.73 19.72
C GLU A 114 4.34 -24.97 20.26
N GLN A 115 4.81 -24.90 21.50
CA GLN A 115 5.50 -26.01 22.13
C GLN A 115 4.49 -27.09 22.47
N LYS A 116 4.74 -28.34 22.04
CA LYS A 116 3.93 -29.49 22.45
C LYS A 116 3.89 -29.51 23.99
N PRO A 117 2.71 -29.67 24.61
CA PRO A 117 2.61 -29.81 26.05
C PRO A 117 3.56 -30.91 26.51
N THR A 118 4.30 -30.66 27.58
CA THR A 118 5.20 -31.66 28.17
C THR A 118 4.43 -32.81 28.83
N SER A 119 3.12 -32.61 29.06
CA SER A 119 2.22 -33.57 29.66
C SER A 119 1.34 -34.26 28.63
N GLU A 120 1.13 -35.57 28.80
CA GLU A 120 0.11 -36.33 28.07
C GLU A 120 -1.29 -36.10 28.62
N ASN A 121 -1.41 -35.44 29.78
CA ASN A 121 -2.69 -35.09 30.38
C ASN A 121 -3.29 -33.84 29.69
N PRO A 122 -4.46 -33.96 29.04
CA PRO A 122 -5.09 -32.83 28.34
C PRO A 122 -5.50 -31.67 29.26
N ASP A 123 -5.65 -31.90 30.57
CA ASP A 123 -6.05 -30.85 31.52
C ASP A 123 -4.92 -29.87 31.86
N ASP A 124 -3.66 -30.26 31.67
CA ASP A 124 -2.49 -29.42 31.98
C ASP A 124 -2.29 -28.28 30.95
N LEU A 125 -2.94 -28.39 29.78
CA LEU A 125 -2.96 -27.37 28.73
C LEU A 125 -3.75 -26.11 29.14
N LEU A 126 -4.75 -26.26 30.01
CA LEU A 126 -5.62 -25.16 30.46
C LEU A 126 -4.92 -24.18 31.41
N LEU A 127 -3.78 -24.58 31.99
CA LEU A 127 -2.95 -23.76 32.88
C LEU A 127 -1.88 -22.96 32.14
N SER A 128 -1.66 -23.23 30.84
CA SER A 128 -0.69 -22.51 30.04
C SER A 128 -1.29 -21.19 29.56
N ASP A 129 -1.00 -20.12 30.29
CA ASP A 129 -1.44 -18.74 30.04
C ASP A 129 -0.75 -18.12 28.81
N THR A 130 -0.80 -18.79 27.65
CA THR A 130 -0.36 -18.25 26.36
C THR A 130 -1.40 -17.25 25.84
N GLN A 131 -1.70 -16.24 26.65
CA GLN A 131 -2.59 -15.16 26.28
C GLN A 131 -1.87 -14.30 25.25
N THR A 132 -2.29 -14.43 23.99
CA THR A 132 -1.68 -13.71 22.87
C THR A 132 -1.95 -12.21 23.03
N GLN A 133 -0.93 -11.45 23.43
CA GLN A 133 -1.08 -10.02 23.66
C GLN A 133 -1.12 -9.26 22.32
N ILE A 134 -2.32 -8.82 21.94
CA ILE A 134 -2.51 -7.91 20.81
C ILE A 134 -2.02 -6.51 21.23
N THR A 135 -1.24 -5.87 20.38
CA THR A 135 -0.82 -4.48 20.62
C THR A 135 -1.83 -3.51 20.02
N ILE A 136 -2.32 -2.56 20.82
CA ILE A 136 -3.24 -1.50 20.38
C ILE A 136 -2.49 -0.18 20.34
N ILE A 137 -2.45 0.46 19.18
CA ILE A 137 -1.89 1.81 19.01
C ILE A 137 -3.04 2.80 18.95
N LYS A 138 -3.13 3.65 19.98
CA LYS A 138 -4.01 4.82 19.98
C LYS A 138 -3.46 5.89 19.05
N LEU A 139 -4.31 6.40 18.16
CA LEU A 139 -4.04 7.49 17.25
C LEU A 139 -4.44 8.78 17.98
N LYS A 140 -3.47 9.67 18.21
CA LYS A 140 -3.77 10.98 18.79
C LYS A 140 -4.62 11.77 17.80
N ASN A 141 -5.73 12.32 18.28
CA ASN A 141 -6.47 13.38 17.60
C ASN A 141 -5.69 14.69 17.69
#